data_AF-A0A1H1IQN4-F1
#
_entry.id   AF-A0A1H1IQN4-F1
#
_cell.length_a   1.000
_cell.length_b   1.000
_cell.length_c   1.000
_cell.angle_alpha   90.00
_cell.angle_beta   90.00
_cell.angle_gamma   90.00
#
_symmetry.space_group_name_H-M   'P 1'
#
loop_
_entity.id
_entity.type
_entity.pdbx_description
1 polymer ?
#
loop_
_entity_poly.entity_id
_entity_poly.type
_entity_poly.pdbx_seq_one_letter_code
_entity_poly.pdbx_strand_id
1 'polypeptide(L)'
;MAAVLMKSEHWYALMAKSKGRPRALRYASKATRTVIHRTASAAALIGPLEPGLHITGLTAGQFSAIDAMEHMVSELGLADVRISTWTTGIYDVERTRQIQMGGRIKNIRILLDRGTFEKSPKFAGPLIEKLGVEAFRCLSVHAKVVIVSGEHGQAVMRSSMNLNMNLRTEQFDIDVDNKVTAFYTSWFDALWEQSARSQDNKAIIQAVYDRYLESPEEQEFQQTSLRSHSAQDIAVSLDEIDHLWT
;
A
#
# COMPACT_ATOMS: atom_id res chain seq x y z
N MET A 1 41.18 11.34 4.37
CA MET A 1 40.04 10.80 3.56
C MET A 1 40.14 9.27 3.46
N ALA A 2 39.93 8.54 4.56
CA ALA A 2 40.06 7.07 4.58
C ALA A 2 39.00 6.35 5.45
N ALA A 3 37.88 7.00 5.77
CA ALA A 3 36.88 6.48 6.72
C ALA A 3 35.48 6.23 6.14
N VAL A 4 35.27 6.35 4.82
CA VAL A 4 33.93 6.25 4.21
C VAL A 4 33.71 4.96 3.39
N LEU A 5 34.76 4.19 3.10
CA LEU A 5 34.68 3.03 2.20
C LEU A 5 34.55 1.66 2.88
N MET A 6 34.47 1.59 4.22
CA MET A 6 34.44 0.32 4.96
C MET A 6 33.06 -0.09 5.49
N LYS A 7 31.97 0.59 5.08
CA LYS A 7 30.60 0.28 5.53
C LYS A 7 29.69 -0.35 4.47
N SER A 8 30.14 -0.59 3.24
CA SER A 8 29.31 -1.20 2.18
C SER A 8 29.42 -2.73 2.09
N GLU A 9 30.57 -3.31 2.45
CA GLU A 9 30.85 -4.74 2.25
C GLU A 9 30.13 -5.65 3.27
N HIS A 10 29.89 -5.16 4.49
CA HIS A 10 29.22 -5.95 5.54
C HIS A 10 27.70 -6.11 5.32
N TRP A 11 27.05 -5.17 4.62
CA TRP A 11 25.62 -5.24 4.32
C TRP A 11 25.30 -6.23 3.20
N TYR A 12 26.16 -6.36 2.19
CA TYR A 12 25.99 -7.33 1.10
C TYR A 12 26.23 -8.78 1.55
N ALA A 13 27.15 -9.02 2.50
CA ALA A 13 27.41 -10.36 3.03
C ALA A 13 26.23 -10.95 3.85
N LEU A 14 25.42 -10.10 4.47
CA LEU A 14 24.20 -10.52 5.20
C LEU A 14 23.02 -10.86 4.26
N MET A 15 22.97 -10.26 3.07
CA MET A 15 21.93 -10.53 2.06
C MET A 15 22.21 -11.81 1.24
N ALA A 16 23.45 -12.27 1.17
CA ALA A 16 23.87 -13.39 0.33
C ALA A 16 23.59 -14.80 0.90
N LYS A 17 22.91 -14.94 2.06
CA LYS A 17 22.53 -16.25 2.62
C LYS A 17 21.09 -16.28 3.17
N SER A 18 20.11 -16.28 2.27
CA SER A 18 18.79 -16.86 2.58
C SER A 18 18.27 -17.72 1.42
N LYS A 19 19.01 -18.78 1.07
CA LYS A 19 18.48 -19.91 0.28
C LYS A 19 17.52 -20.79 1.09
N GLY A 20 16.56 -20.19 1.80
CA GLY A 20 15.53 -20.89 2.54
C GLY A 20 14.20 -20.78 1.80
N ARG A 21 13.54 -21.91 1.52
CA ARG A 21 12.09 -21.89 1.20
C ARG A 21 11.37 -21.18 2.36
N PRO A 22 10.34 -20.35 2.11
CA PRO A 22 9.58 -19.72 3.18
C PRO A 22 9.15 -20.78 4.21
N ARG A 23 9.69 -20.69 5.43
CA ARG A 23 9.25 -21.54 6.53
C ARG A 23 7.94 -20.98 7.02
N ALA A 24 6.97 -21.84 7.32
CA ALA A 24 5.73 -21.42 7.97
C ALA A 24 6.07 -20.51 9.16
N LEU A 25 5.57 -19.27 9.14
CA LEU A 25 5.78 -18.31 10.21
C LEU A 25 4.88 -18.73 11.38
N ARG A 26 5.49 -19.24 12.46
CA ARG A 26 4.78 -19.46 13.72
C ARG A 26 4.98 -18.23 14.59
N TYR A 27 3.89 -17.54 14.89
CA TYR A 27 3.92 -16.42 15.84
C TYR A 27 4.19 -16.98 17.24
N ALA A 28 5.21 -16.46 17.93
CA ALA A 28 5.22 -16.51 19.39
C ALA A 28 4.06 -15.63 19.87
N SER A 29 3.43 -15.95 21.01
CA SER A 29 2.29 -15.17 21.52
C SER A 29 2.66 -13.69 21.57
N LYS A 30 1.97 -12.87 20.77
CA LYS A 30 2.10 -11.41 20.79
C LYS A 30 1.03 -10.82 21.69
N ALA A 31 1.27 -9.60 22.18
CA ALA A 31 0.18 -8.78 22.68
C ALA A 31 -0.73 -8.48 21.48
N THR A 32 -1.96 -9.00 21.51
CA THR A 32 -2.95 -8.83 20.45
C THR A 32 -4.00 -7.81 20.87
N ARG A 33 -4.20 -6.79 20.04
CA ARG A 33 -5.31 -5.84 20.13
C ARG A 33 -6.37 -6.19 19.08
N THR A 34 -7.59 -6.46 19.52
CA THR A 34 -8.73 -6.72 18.63
C THR A 34 -9.58 -5.46 18.52
N VAL A 35 -9.89 -5.04 17.29
CA VAL A 35 -10.61 -3.77 17.04
C VAL A 35 -11.71 -3.96 15.99
N ILE A 36 -12.89 -3.40 16.25
CA ILE A 36 -14.00 -3.37 15.29
C ILE A 36 -14.79 -2.08 15.50
N HIS A 37 -15.10 -1.40 14.40
CA HIS A 37 -15.96 -0.22 14.43
C HIS A 37 -16.62 -0.01 13.07
N ARG A 38 -17.73 0.72 13.06
CA ARG A 38 -18.46 1.07 11.83
C ARG A 38 -18.30 2.53 11.40
N THR A 39 -17.90 3.41 12.32
CA THR A 39 -17.82 4.86 12.06
C THR A 39 -16.48 5.52 12.45
N ALA A 40 -15.54 4.77 13.03
CA ALA A 40 -14.30 5.34 13.52
C ALA A 40 -13.31 5.48 12.37
N SER A 41 -12.52 6.55 12.39
CA SER A 41 -11.39 6.71 11.48
C SER A 41 -10.34 5.61 11.70
N ALA A 42 -9.48 5.39 10.71
CA ALA A 42 -8.38 4.43 10.82
C ALA A 42 -7.50 4.71 12.05
N ALA A 43 -7.13 5.97 12.28
CA ALA A 43 -6.29 6.37 13.41
C ALA A 43 -6.94 6.06 14.78
N ALA A 44 -8.22 6.40 14.93
CA ALA A 44 -8.95 6.14 16.17
C ALA A 44 -9.14 4.64 16.42
N LEU A 45 -9.40 3.86 15.37
CA LEU A 45 -9.62 2.43 15.46
C LEU A 45 -8.32 1.65 15.71
N ILE A 46 -7.24 1.99 15.02
CA ILE A 46 -5.93 1.30 15.14
C ILE A 46 -5.23 1.69 16.45
N GLY A 47 -5.27 2.98 16.79
CA GLY A 47 -4.57 3.54 17.95
C GLY A 47 -3.04 3.50 17.80
N PRO A 48 -2.29 3.71 18.90
CA PRO A 48 -0.84 3.80 18.84
C PRO A 48 -0.15 2.51 18.37
N LEU A 49 0.95 2.65 17.63
CA LEU A 49 1.75 1.53 17.10
C LEU A 49 2.97 1.21 17.98
N GLU A 50 2.72 0.48 19.07
CA GLU A 50 3.77 0.06 20.01
C GLU A 50 4.60 -1.13 19.48
N PRO A 51 5.92 -1.17 19.68
CA PRO A 51 6.76 -2.31 19.29
C PRO A 51 6.28 -3.64 19.89
N GLY A 52 6.17 -4.68 19.06
CA GLY A 52 5.72 -6.01 19.44
C GLY A 52 4.19 -6.20 19.42
N LEU A 53 3.42 -5.14 19.14
CA LEU A 53 1.97 -5.20 19.03
C LEU A 53 1.54 -5.91 17.74
N HIS A 54 0.54 -6.76 17.87
CA HIS A 54 -0.27 -7.25 16.77
C HIS A 54 -1.68 -6.68 16.90
N ILE A 55 -2.20 -6.08 15.85
CA ILE A 55 -3.55 -5.55 15.77
C ILE A 55 -4.29 -6.39 14.74
N THR A 56 -5.45 -6.91 15.11
CA THR A 56 -6.35 -7.61 14.18
C THR A 56 -7.71 -6.94 14.24
N GLY A 57 -8.27 -6.62 13.08
CA GLY A 57 -9.45 -5.78 13.05
C GLY A 57 -10.35 -5.93 11.84
N LEU A 58 -11.55 -5.40 12.00
CA LEU A 58 -12.60 -5.34 10.98
C LEU A 58 -13.07 -3.89 10.82
N THR A 59 -13.17 -3.45 9.58
CA THR A 59 -13.80 -2.18 9.19
C THR A 59 -15.08 -2.48 8.41
N ALA A 60 -16.09 -1.62 8.49
CA ALA A 60 -17.31 -1.68 7.68
C ALA A 60 -17.23 -0.78 6.43
N GLY A 61 -16.01 -0.41 6.02
CA GLY A 61 -15.74 0.41 4.84
C GLY A 61 -15.64 1.91 5.14
N GLN A 62 -15.69 2.32 6.41
CA GLN A 62 -15.56 3.72 6.83
C GLN A 62 -14.15 4.29 6.70
N PHE A 63 -13.15 3.44 6.49
CA PHE A 63 -11.81 3.82 6.09
C PHE A 63 -11.23 2.74 5.18
N SER A 64 -10.24 3.13 4.40
CA SER A 64 -9.58 2.31 3.38
C SER A 64 -8.13 2.00 3.75
N ALA A 65 -7.45 1.21 2.92
CA ALA A 65 -6.04 0.88 3.14
C ALA A 65 -5.14 2.13 3.15
N ILE A 66 -5.49 3.20 2.44
CA ILE A 66 -4.69 4.43 2.42
C ILE A 66 -4.78 5.19 3.75
N ASP A 67 -5.93 5.17 4.41
CA ASP A 67 -6.13 5.82 5.71
C ASP A 67 -5.33 5.12 6.81
N ALA A 68 -5.32 3.78 6.77
CA ALA A 68 -4.49 2.98 7.66
C ALA A 68 -2.99 3.21 7.41
N MET A 69 -2.57 3.29 6.14
CA MET A 69 -1.19 3.64 5.78
C MET A 69 -0.81 5.04 6.28
N GLU A 70 -1.68 6.03 6.12
CA GLU A 70 -1.43 7.39 6.59
C GLU A 70 -1.23 7.42 8.11
N HIS A 71 -2.07 6.69 8.85
CA HIS A 71 -1.90 6.53 10.29
C HIS A 71 -0.56 5.86 10.63
N MET A 72 -0.21 4.77 9.94
CA MET A 72 1.09 4.10 10.12
C MET A 72 2.28 5.04 9.87
N VAL A 73 2.23 5.86 8.81
CA VAL A 73 3.27 6.86 8.53
C VAL A 73 3.32 7.94 9.62
N SER A 74 2.16 8.39 10.12
CA SER A 74 2.10 9.36 11.22
C SER A 74 2.78 8.85 12.49
N GLU A 75 2.51 7.60 12.86
CA GLU A 75 3.07 6.97 14.07
C GLU A 75 4.56 6.64 13.92
N LEU A 76 4.98 6.19 12.74
CA LEU A 76 6.34 5.70 12.49
C LEU A 76 7.31 6.78 12.02
N GLY A 77 6.82 8.00 11.75
CA GLY A 77 7.63 9.12 11.27
C GLY A 77 7.92 9.06 9.76
N LEU A 78 8.87 9.88 9.29
CA LEU A 78 9.22 9.98 7.88
C LEU A 78 9.68 8.61 7.33
N ALA A 79 8.96 8.08 6.33
CA ALA A 79 9.03 6.65 6.01
C ALA A 79 9.27 6.31 4.52
N ASP A 80 9.82 5.13 4.28
CA ASP A 80 9.70 4.43 3.01
C ASP A 80 8.47 3.53 3.00
N VAL A 81 7.69 3.59 1.92
CA VAL A 81 6.42 2.87 1.79
C VAL A 81 6.47 1.88 0.63
N ARG A 82 6.02 0.65 0.89
CA ARG A 82 5.84 -0.40 -0.12
C ARG A 82 4.40 -0.90 -0.08
N ILE A 83 3.76 -0.99 -1.24
CA ILE A 83 2.36 -1.41 -1.35
C ILE A 83 2.24 -2.51 -2.39
N SER A 84 1.68 -3.65 -2.01
CA SER A 84 1.14 -4.62 -2.97
C SER A 84 -0.37 -4.49 -2.95
N THR A 85 -1.02 -4.43 -4.11
CA THR A 85 -2.48 -4.46 -4.23
C THR A 85 -2.91 -5.03 -5.57
N TRP A 86 -4.12 -5.57 -5.64
CA TRP A 86 -4.67 -6.06 -6.91
C TRP A 86 -5.17 -4.90 -7.78
N THR A 87 -5.93 -3.98 -7.19
CA THR A 87 -6.43 -2.78 -7.86
C THR A 87 -6.18 -1.55 -7.00
N THR A 88 -6.24 -0.37 -7.62
CA THR A 88 -6.17 0.90 -6.91
C THR A 88 -7.01 1.98 -7.61
N GLY A 89 -7.47 2.96 -6.83
CA GLY A 89 -8.19 4.13 -7.31
C GLY A 89 -7.28 5.35 -7.45
N ILE A 90 -7.69 6.31 -8.30
CA ILE A 90 -6.95 7.57 -8.48
C ILE A 90 -6.93 8.39 -7.20
N TYR A 91 -8.03 8.42 -6.44
CA TYR A 91 -8.13 9.13 -5.17
C TYR A 91 -7.03 8.71 -4.19
N ASP A 92 -6.83 7.40 -4.03
CA ASP A 92 -5.84 6.86 -3.09
C ASP A 92 -4.41 7.19 -3.53
N VAL A 93 -4.14 7.14 -4.84
CA VAL A 93 -2.86 7.53 -5.41
C VAL A 93 -2.60 9.05 -5.25
N GLU A 94 -3.62 9.88 -5.44
CA GLU A 94 -3.53 11.32 -5.17
C GLU A 94 -3.25 11.57 -3.69
N ARG A 95 -4.00 10.92 -2.78
CA ARG A 95 -3.78 11.05 -1.34
C ARG A 95 -2.36 10.64 -0.95
N THR A 96 -1.86 9.56 -1.53
CA THR A 96 -0.50 9.09 -1.36
C THR A 96 0.53 10.14 -1.81
N ARG A 97 0.32 10.75 -2.98
CA ARG A 97 1.16 11.83 -3.50
C ARG A 97 1.17 13.03 -2.56
N GLN A 98 0.02 13.40 -1.99
CA GLN A 98 -0.06 14.49 -1.02
C GLN A 98 0.71 14.20 0.26
N ILE A 99 0.64 12.98 0.79
CA ILE A 99 1.44 12.56 1.95
C ILE A 99 2.95 12.65 1.63
N GLN A 100 3.35 12.23 0.43
CA GLN A 100 4.73 12.35 -0.05
C GLN A 100 5.18 13.82 -0.18
N MET A 101 4.36 14.68 -0.81
CA MET A 101 4.64 16.12 -0.94
C MET A 101 4.72 16.83 0.41
N GLY A 102 3.94 16.39 1.38
CA GLY A 102 4.01 16.85 2.77
C GLY A 102 5.27 16.42 3.52
N GLY A 103 6.24 15.77 2.86
CA GLY A 103 7.51 15.38 3.47
C GLY A 103 7.37 14.28 4.51
N ARG A 104 6.32 13.43 4.42
CA ARG A 104 6.11 12.29 5.32
C ARG A 104 6.50 10.95 4.71
N ILE A 105 6.62 10.87 3.38
CA ILE A 105 7.09 9.68 2.66
C ILE A 105 8.35 10.04 1.85
N LYS A 106 9.46 9.32 2.09
CA LYS A 106 10.72 9.43 1.34
C LYS A 106 10.58 8.81 -0.04
N ASN A 107 10.20 7.54 -0.09
CA ASN A 107 10.00 6.78 -1.31
C ASN A 107 8.71 5.96 -1.24
N ILE A 108 8.10 5.77 -2.40
CA ILE A 108 6.99 4.83 -2.56
C ILE A 108 7.23 3.86 -3.70
N ARG A 109 6.91 2.59 -3.46
CA ARG A 109 6.92 1.51 -4.45
C ARG A 109 5.61 0.74 -4.39
N ILE A 110 5.01 0.49 -5.55
CA ILE A 110 3.72 -0.17 -5.69
C ILE A 110 3.86 -1.37 -6.65
N LEU A 111 3.60 -2.56 -6.12
CA LEU A 111 3.29 -3.75 -6.92
C LEU A 111 1.80 -3.77 -7.21
N LEU A 112 1.44 -3.70 -8.48
CA LEU A 112 0.05 -3.65 -8.94
C LEU A 112 -0.21 -4.77 -9.95
N ASP A 113 -1.41 -5.34 -9.89
CA ASP A 113 -1.77 -6.43 -10.77
C ASP A 113 -1.73 -6.03 -12.25
N ARG A 114 -1.29 -6.97 -13.09
CA ARG A 114 -1.25 -6.81 -14.54
C ARG A 114 -2.59 -6.40 -15.16
N GLY A 115 -3.71 -6.81 -14.57
CA GLY A 115 -5.04 -6.44 -15.04
C GLY A 115 -5.26 -4.92 -15.08
N THR A 116 -4.55 -4.13 -14.28
CA THR A 116 -4.65 -2.65 -14.35
C THR A 116 -3.97 -2.09 -15.60
N PHE A 117 -2.86 -2.68 -16.04
CA PHE A 117 -2.06 -2.19 -17.16
C PHE A 117 -2.47 -2.81 -18.51
N GLU A 118 -3.01 -4.03 -18.49
CA GLU A 118 -3.39 -4.77 -19.71
C GLU A 118 -4.75 -4.32 -20.29
N LYS A 119 -5.66 -3.77 -19.46
CA LYS A 119 -7.04 -3.43 -19.89
C LYS A 119 -7.13 -2.20 -20.79
N SER A 120 -6.67 -1.05 -20.32
CA SER A 120 -6.65 0.22 -21.07
C SER A 120 -5.76 1.23 -20.33
N PRO A 121 -4.98 2.04 -21.07
CA PRO A 121 -4.13 3.06 -20.47
C PRO A 121 -4.87 4.04 -19.55
N LYS A 122 -6.16 4.33 -19.79
CA LYS A 122 -6.99 5.19 -18.93
C LYS A 122 -7.08 4.78 -17.45
N PHE A 123 -6.79 3.53 -17.12
CA PHE A 123 -6.78 3.05 -15.73
C PHE A 123 -5.42 3.23 -15.06
N ALA A 124 -4.33 3.00 -15.79
CA ALA A 124 -2.97 3.05 -15.25
C ALA A 124 -2.30 4.41 -15.44
N GLY A 125 -2.56 5.09 -16.56
CA GLY A 125 -1.99 6.37 -16.96
C GLY A 125 -2.13 7.45 -15.90
N PRO A 126 -3.34 7.71 -15.35
CA PRO A 126 -3.51 8.68 -14.26
C PRO A 126 -2.71 8.32 -13.00
N LEU A 127 -2.59 7.03 -12.67
CA LEU A 127 -1.82 6.60 -11.50
C LEU A 127 -0.33 6.88 -11.70
N ILE A 128 0.17 6.58 -12.91
CA ILE A 128 1.54 6.82 -13.33
C ILE A 128 1.85 8.32 -13.40
N GLU A 129 0.91 9.14 -13.88
CA GLU A 129 1.06 10.60 -13.90
C GLU A 129 1.31 11.17 -12.50
N LYS A 130 0.63 10.63 -11.48
CA LYS A 130 0.69 11.14 -10.10
C LYS A 130 1.94 10.72 -9.34
N LEU A 131 2.38 9.47 -9.46
CA LEU A 131 3.53 8.94 -8.69
C LEU A 131 4.79 8.70 -9.54
N GLY A 132 4.67 8.78 -10.86
CA GLY A 132 5.75 8.51 -11.81
C GLY A 132 5.93 7.02 -12.13
N VAL A 133 6.53 6.77 -13.27
CA VAL A 133 6.83 5.42 -13.80
C VAL A 133 7.67 4.59 -12.82
N GLU A 134 8.57 5.23 -12.09
CA GLU A 134 9.45 4.53 -11.12
C GLU A 134 8.70 3.93 -9.94
N ALA A 135 7.54 4.48 -9.59
CA ALA A 135 6.78 4.04 -8.43
C ALA A 135 6.07 2.70 -8.66
N PHE A 136 5.92 2.23 -9.90
CA PHE A 136 5.11 1.06 -10.20
C PHE A 136 5.91 -0.10 -10.76
N ARG A 137 5.50 -1.32 -10.38
CA ARG A 137 5.79 -2.54 -11.14
C ARG A 137 4.51 -3.35 -11.34
N CYS A 138 4.38 -3.91 -12.53
CA CYS A 138 3.26 -4.73 -12.97
C CYS A 138 3.62 -6.23 -12.81
N LEU A 139 2.85 -6.96 -12.00
CA LEU A 139 3.06 -8.39 -11.73
C LEU A 139 1.70 -9.08 -11.53
N SER A 140 1.65 -10.42 -11.54
CA SER A 140 0.45 -11.15 -11.10
C SER A 140 0.39 -11.16 -9.57
N VAL A 141 -0.23 -10.16 -8.95
CA VAL A 141 -0.32 -10.01 -7.49
C VAL A 141 -1.75 -9.81 -7.04
N HIS A 142 -2.17 -10.60 -6.04
CA HIS A 142 -3.46 -10.42 -5.37
C HIS A 142 -3.30 -10.14 -3.86
N ALA A 143 -2.07 -10.14 -3.34
CA ALA A 143 -1.79 -9.79 -1.96
C ALA A 143 -2.00 -8.28 -1.75
N LYS A 144 -2.72 -7.92 -0.68
CA LYS A 144 -2.86 -6.53 -0.27
C LYS A 144 -2.07 -6.31 1.01
N VAL A 145 -0.91 -5.70 0.84
CA VAL A 145 0.10 -5.56 1.88
C VAL A 145 0.64 -4.14 1.81
N VAL A 146 0.66 -3.46 2.94
CA VAL A 146 1.29 -2.14 3.10
C VAL A 146 2.41 -2.28 4.11
N ILE A 147 3.62 -1.89 3.72
CA ILE A 147 4.79 -1.91 4.58
C ILE A 147 5.26 -0.47 4.75
N VAL A 148 5.40 -0.05 6.00
CA VAL A 148 5.91 1.27 6.36
C VAL A 148 7.19 1.08 7.17
N SER A 149 8.30 1.60 6.65
CA SER A 149 9.60 1.63 7.32
C SER A 149 9.94 3.07 7.65
N GLY A 150 9.61 3.48 8.88
CA GLY A 150 9.79 4.85 9.37
C GLY A 150 10.99 5.01 10.30
N GLU A 151 11.20 6.24 10.76
CA GLU A 151 12.29 6.62 11.67
C GLU A 151 12.10 6.06 13.09
N HIS A 152 10.86 5.87 13.52
CA HIS A 152 10.54 5.38 14.87
C HIS A 152 10.31 3.86 14.93
N GLY A 153 10.34 3.18 13.79
CA GLY A 153 10.07 1.76 13.70
C GLY A 153 9.48 1.37 12.36
N GLN A 154 8.93 0.15 12.31
CA GLN A 154 8.37 -0.38 11.09
C GLN A 154 7.19 -1.29 11.38
N ALA A 155 6.20 -1.24 10.50
CA ALA A 155 5.01 -2.07 10.61
C ALA A 155 4.59 -2.55 9.23
N VAL A 156 3.89 -3.69 9.23
CA VAL A 156 3.26 -4.23 8.03
C VAL A 156 1.78 -4.46 8.29
N MET A 157 0.96 -3.94 7.39
CA MET A 157 -0.46 -4.22 7.30
C MET A 157 -0.72 -5.27 6.22
N ARG A 158 -1.58 -6.23 6.53
CA ARG A 158 -2.10 -7.25 5.62
C ARG A 158 -3.61 -7.12 5.64
N SER A 159 -4.25 -7.09 4.48
CA SER A 159 -5.70 -6.84 4.43
C SER A 159 -6.37 -7.53 3.25
N SER A 160 -7.69 -7.63 3.32
CA SER A 160 -8.55 -7.88 2.16
C SER A 160 -8.78 -6.62 1.30
N MET A 161 -8.57 -5.43 1.87
CA MET A 161 -8.73 -4.13 1.22
C MET A 161 -7.76 -3.97 0.04
N ASN A 162 -8.28 -3.64 -1.13
CA ASN A 162 -7.46 -3.03 -2.19
C ASN A 162 -7.11 -1.58 -1.82
N LEU A 163 -6.19 -0.97 -2.55
CA LEU A 163 -5.86 0.46 -2.42
C LEU A 163 -6.92 1.33 -3.13
N ASN A 164 -8.18 1.13 -2.77
CA ASN A 164 -9.32 1.94 -3.18
C ASN A 164 -10.33 2.05 -2.03
N MET A 165 -11.11 3.14 -2.04
CA MET A 165 -12.24 3.24 -1.14
C MET A 165 -13.28 2.16 -1.47
N ASN A 166 -13.62 1.37 -0.47
CA ASN A 166 -14.49 0.22 -0.61
C ASN A 166 -15.42 0.16 0.61
N LEU A 167 -16.70 0.44 0.39
CA LEU A 167 -17.74 0.51 1.43
C LEU A 167 -18.19 -0.89 1.93
N ARG A 168 -17.30 -1.88 1.85
CA ARG A 168 -17.55 -3.26 2.28
C ARG A 168 -16.88 -3.52 3.61
N THR A 169 -17.35 -4.57 4.29
CA THR A 169 -16.63 -5.10 5.43
C THR A 169 -15.31 -5.72 4.97
N GLU A 170 -14.24 -5.35 5.63
CA GLU A 170 -12.89 -5.78 5.28
C GLU A 170 -12.11 -6.12 6.56
N GLN A 171 -11.28 -7.16 6.49
CA GLN A 171 -10.36 -7.51 7.57
C GLN A 171 -8.98 -6.91 7.33
N PHE A 172 -8.30 -6.60 8.42
CA PHE A 172 -6.89 -6.24 8.38
C PHE A 172 -6.15 -6.71 9.62
N ASP A 173 -4.86 -6.90 9.44
CA ASP A 173 -3.91 -7.17 10.51
C ASP A 173 -2.71 -6.22 10.38
N ILE A 174 -2.27 -5.61 11.48
CA ILE A 174 -1.05 -4.81 11.54
C ILE A 174 -0.08 -5.47 12.52
N ASP A 175 1.15 -5.71 12.07
CA ASP A 175 2.24 -6.18 12.91
C ASP A 175 3.30 -5.09 13.05
N VAL A 176 3.52 -4.62 14.28
CA VAL A 176 4.64 -3.73 14.63
C VAL A 176 5.81 -4.60 15.10
N ASP A 177 6.33 -5.43 14.19
CA ASP A 177 7.35 -6.44 14.51
C ASP A 177 8.43 -6.49 13.43
N ASN A 178 9.69 -6.30 13.84
CA ASN A 178 10.82 -6.27 12.91
C ASN A 178 11.00 -7.55 12.09
N LYS A 179 10.73 -8.73 12.66
CA LYS A 179 10.89 -10.01 11.95
C LYS A 179 9.80 -10.19 10.91
N VAL A 180 8.55 -9.84 11.26
CA VAL A 180 7.42 -9.91 10.31
C VAL A 180 7.62 -8.90 9.20
N THR A 181 7.95 -7.65 9.54
CA THR A 181 8.20 -6.62 8.54
C THR A 181 9.37 -6.99 7.63
N ALA A 182 10.49 -7.49 8.16
CA ALA A 182 11.61 -7.94 7.33
C ALA A 182 11.23 -9.06 6.36
N PHE A 183 10.37 -10.00 6.77
CA PHE A 183 9.87 -11.06 5.89
C PHE A 183 9.08 -10.49 4.71
N TYR A 184 8.11 -9.60 4.97
CA TYR A 184 7.30 -8.99 3.91
C TYR A 184 8.12 -8.04 3.03
N THR A 185 9.05 -7.29 3.60
CA THR A 185 9.98 -6.45 2.83
C THR A 185 10.83 -7.31 1.88
N SER A 186 11.37 -8.43 2.36
CA SER A 186 12.17 -9.34 1.53
C SER A 186 11.35 -9.94 0.39
N TRP A 187 10.10 -10.34 0.66
CA TRP A 187 9.18 -10.82 -0.36
C TRP A 187 8.88 -9.74 -1.41
N PHE A 188 8.57 -8.52 -0.96
CA PHE A 188 8.27 -7.40 -1.83
C PHE A 188 9.47 -7.05 -2.72
N ASP A 189 10.64 -6.88 -2.11
CA ASP A 189 11.85 -6.47 -2.83
C ASP A 189 12.29 -7.55 -3.82
N ALA A 190 12.13 -8.84 -3.50
CA ALA A 190 12.38 -9.93 -4.44
C ALA A 190 11.44 -9.90 -5.66
N LEU A 191 10.14 -9.64 -5.47
CA LEU A 191 9.20 -9.47 -6.57
C LEU A 191 9.51 -8.22 -7.39
N TRP A 192 9.83 -7.11 -6.72
CA TRP A 192 10.24 -5.87 -7.35
C TRP A 192 11.46 -6.06 -8.26
N GLU A 193 12.51 -6.70 -7.76
CA GLU A 193 13.72 -7.02 -8.53
C GLU A 193 13.44 -8.01 -9.67
N GLN A 194 12.65 -9.05 -9.43
CA GLN A 194 12.27 -10.03 -10.44
C GLN A 194 11.53 -9.35 -11.60
N SER A 195 10.61 -8.43 -11.30
CA SER A 195 9.85 -7.70 -12.31
C SER A 195 10.77 -6.96 -13.27
N ALA A 196 11.90 -6.43 -12.80
CA ALA A 196 12.87 -5.73 -13.63
C ALA A 196 13.69 -6.67 -14.56
N ARG A 197 13.65 -7.99 -14.35
CA ARG A 197 14.47 -8.97 -15.10
C ARG A 197 13.73 -9.66 -16.25
N SER A 198 12.42 -9.89 -16.14
CA SER A 198 11.68 -10.80 -17.05
C SER A 198 11.13 -10.14 -18.33
N GLN A 199 11.07 -8.82 -18.34
CA GLN A 199 10.82 -7.84 -19.41
C GLN A 199 11.15 -6.50 -18.73
N ASP A 200 11.58 -5.46 -19.45
CA ASP A 200 11.81 -4.18 -18.78
C ASP A 200 10.45 -3.62 -18.32
N ASN A 201 10.05 -3.97 -17.10
CA ASN A 201 8.75 -3.64 -16.53
C ASN A 201 8.56 -2.12 -16.52
N LYS A 202 9.65 -1.38 -16.32
CA LYS A 202 9.68 0.07 -16.43
C LYS A 202 9.36 0.51 -17.86
N ALA A 203 9.91 -0.14 -18.88
CA ALA A 203 9.53 0.13 -20.28
C ALA A 203 8.05 -0.20 -20.56
N ILE A 204 7.49 -1.26 -19.95
CA ILE A 204 6.05 -1.56 -20.05
C ILE A 204 5.22 -0.44 -19.42
N ILE A 205 5.58 -0.01 -18.20
CA ILE A 205 4.87 1.07 -17.51
C ILE A 205 4.98 2.37 -18.32
N GLN A 206 6.17 2.68 -18.85
CA GLN A 206 6.39 3.84 -19.72
C GLN A 206 5.52 3.78 -20.97
N ALA A 207 5.51 2.65 -21.69
CA ALA A 207 4.69 2.48 -22.89
C ALA A 207 3.19 2.56 -22.62
N VAL A 208 2.73 2.16 -21.42
CA VAL A 208 1.35 2.38 -20.99
C VAL A 208 1.08 3.88 -20.82
N TYR A 209 1.99 4.60 -20.17
CA TYR A 209 1.84 6.04 -19.96
C TYR A 209 1.91 6.85 -21.26
N ASP A 210 2.80 6.50 -22.18
CA ASP A 210 2.92 7.16 -23.48
C ASP A 210 1.61 7.03 -24.27
N ARG A 211 1.01 5.84 -24.31
CA ARG A 211 -0.30 5.62 -24.96
C ARG A 211 -1.42 6.42 -24.32
N TYR A 212 -1.38 6.63 -23.00
CA TYR A 212 -2.33 7.48 -22.29
C TYR A 212 -2.19 8.96 -22.70
N LEU A 213 -0.94 9.44 -22.85
CA LEU A 213 -0.67 10.81 -23.33
C LEU A 213 -1.12 11.02 -24.78
N GLU A 214 -0.99 9.99 -25.61
CA GLU A 214 -1.38 9.99 -27.03
C GLU A 214 -2.90 9.87 -27.27
N SER A 215 -3.69 9.64 -26.22
CA SER A 215 -5.14 9.38 -26.31
C SER A 215 -5.96 10.45 -25.57
N PRO A 216 -6.28 11.61 -26.19
CA PRO A 216 -7.06 12.68 -25.57
C PRO A 216 -8.42 12.22 -25.02
N GLU A 217 -9.09 11.30 -25.71
CA GLU A 217 -10.37 10.72 -25.28
C GLU A 217 -10.27 9.95 -23.95
N GLU A 218 -9.13 9.28 -23.70
CA GLU A 218 -8.89 8.57 -22.45
C GLU A 218 -8.61 9.54 -21.27
N GLN A 219 -8.10 10.74 -21.56
CA GLN A 219 -7.88 11.80 -20.57
C GLN A 219 -9.19 12.51 -20.19
N GLU A 220 -10.06 12.75 -21.17
CA GLU A 220 -11.34 13.48 -20.99
C GLU A 220 -12.37 12.66 -20.18
N PHE A 221 -12.38 11.34 -20.35
CA PHE A 221 -13.21 10.41 -19.56
C PHE A 221 -12.93 10.50 -18.04
N GLN A 222 -11.69 10.81 -17.65
CA GLN A 222 -11.31 10.91 -16.24
C GLN A 222 -11.74 12.24 -15.61
N GLN A 223 -11.61 13.35 -16.33
CA GLN A 223 -12.04 14.66 -15.82
C GLN A 223 -13.54 14.72 -15.55
N THR A 224 -14.33 14.01 -16.35
CA THR A 224 -15.79 13.88 -16.16
C THR A 224 -16.15 12.93 -15.02
N SER A 225 -15.45 11.82 -14.84
CA SER A 225 -15.69 10.85 -13.76
C SER A 225 -15.29 11.35 -12.36
N LEU A 226 -14.19 12.12 -12.26
CA LEU A 226 -13.77 12.72 -10.98
C LEU A 226 -14.76 13.78 -10.47
N ARG A 227 -15.41 14.53 -11.37
CA ARG A 227 -16.43 15.52 -11.02
C ARG A 227 -17.75 14.90 -10.54
N SER A 228 -18.06 13.66 -10.92
CA SER A 228 -19.29 13.00 -10.49
C SER A 228 -19.16 12.31 -9.13
N HIS A 229 -17.96 11.81 -8.77
CA HIS A 229 -17.72 11.14 -7.48
C HIS A 229 -17.64 12.11 -6.29
N SER A 230 -17.31 13.38 -6.51
CA SER A 230 -17.33 14.39 -5.44
C SER A 230 -18.75 14.82 -5.01
N ALA A 231 -19.80 14.33 -5.68
CA ALA A 231 -21.19 14.73 -5.45
C ALA A 231 -22.06 13.65 -4.77
N GLN A 232 -21.51 12.47 -4.47
CA GLN A 232 -22.25 11.37 -3.84
C GLN A 232 -21.79 11.12 -2.40
N ASP A 233 -22.08 12.08 -1.52
CA ASP A 233 -22.19 11.81 -0.09
C ASP A 233 -23.51 11.07 0.16
N ILE A 234 -23.50 9.74 0.11
CA ILE A 234 -24.66 8.94 0.52
C ILE A 234 -24.67 8.89 2.04
N ALA A 235 -25.40 9.83 2.64
CA ALA A 235 -25.73 9.80 4.07
C ALA A 235 -26.72 8.66 4.34
N VAL A 236 -26.21 7.50 4.74
CA VAL A 236 -27.02 6.44 5.36
C VAL A 236 -27.28 6.86 6.81
N SER A 237 -28.54 6.95 7.22
CA SER A 237 -28.88 7.36 8.59
C SER A 237 -28.52 6.26 9.58
N LEU A 238 -28.15 6.65 10.80
CA LEU A 238 -27.78 5.73 11.87
C LEU A 238 -28.94 4.78 12.25
N ASP A 239 -30.18 5.16 12.00
CA ASP A 239 -31.38 4.39 12.35
C ASP A 239 -31.57 3.15 11.44
N GLU A 240 -31.06 3.17 10.20
CA GLU A 240 -31.16 2.02 9.28
C GLU A 240 -30.15 0.90 9.63
N ILE A 241 -29.17 1.20 10.47
CA ILE A 241 -28.03 0.34 10.76
C ILE A 241 -28.29 -0.61 11.95
N ASP A 242 -29.15 -0.22 12.89
CA ASP A 242 -29.49 -1.00 14.11
C ASP A 242 -30.38 -2.22 13.83
N HIS A 243 -31.10 -2.24 12.69
CA HIS A 243 -31.98 -3.35 12.34
C HIS A 243 -31.28 -4.52 11.62
N LEU A 244 -29.97 -4.41 11.35
CA LEU A 244 -29.22 -5.43 10.59
C LEU A 244 -28.43 -6.42 11.47
N TRP A 245 -28.48 -6.31 12.80
CA TRP A 245 -27.58 -7.07 13.70
C TRP A 245 -28.20 -7.51 15.03
N THR A 246 -29.46 -7.97 15.04
CA THR A 246 -29.88 -8.96 16.06
C THR A 246 -29.40 -10.36 15.69
#